data_AF-A0A963MPH2-F1
#
_entry.id   AF-A0A963MPH2-F1
#
_cell.length_a   1.000
_cell.length_b   1.000
_cell.length_c   1.000
_cell.angle_alpha   90.00
_cell.angle_beta   90.00
_cell.angle_gamma   90.00
#
_symmetry.space_group_name_H-M   'P 1'
#
loop_
_entity.id
_entity.type
_entity.pdbx_description
1 polymer ?
#
loop_
_entity_poly.entity_id
_entity_poly.type
_entity_poly.pdbx_seq_one_letter_code
_entity_poly.pdbx_strand_id
1 'polypeptide(L)' 'YRIKTRRLADPHLPPEEWMDVASKHAGSWWPAWQSWLAAHSGPPVKPPAIGAAGKGYRVLEDAPGSYVRQR' A
#
# COMPACT_ATOMS: atom_id res chain seq x y z
N TYR A 1 0.26 -14.94 -6.51
CA TYR A 1 1.22 -13.86 -6.86
C TYR A 1 2.65 -14.36 -6.69
N ARG A 2 3.65 -13.62 -7.18
CA ARG A 2 5.08 -13.85 -6.88
C ARG A 2 5.64 -12.58 -6.23
N ILE A 3 6.54 -12.72 -5.26
CA ILE A 3 7.19 -11.59 -4.59
C ILE A 3 8.63 -11.94 -4.29
N LYS A 4 9.53 -10.96 -4.46
CA LYS A 4 10.95 -11.08 -4.10
C LYS A 4 11.46 -9.70 -3.71
N THR A 5 12.05 -9.59 -2.52
CA THR A 5 12.71 -8.36 -2.08
C THR A 5 14.09 -8.26 -2.74
N ARG A 6 14.39 -7.08 -3.29
CA ARG A 6 15.69 -6.74 -3.86
C ARG A 6 16.34 -5.65 -3.00
N ARG A 7 17.61 -5.82 -2.64
CA ARG A 7 18.46 -4.79 -2.01
C ARG A 7 19.16 -3.96 -3.09
N LEU A 8 19.61 -2.75 -2.75
CA LEU A 8 20.24 -1.85 -3.72
C LEU A 8 21.43 -2.48 -4.46
N ALA A 9 22.24 -3.29 -3.76
CA ALA A 9 23.41 -3.97 -4.31
C ALA A 9 23.09 -5.25 -5.09
N ASP A 10 21.83 -5.72 -5.07
CA ASP A 10 21.48 -6.95 -5.76
C ASP A 10 21.49 -6.72 -7.28
N PRO A 11 21.99 -7.69 -8.07
CA PRO A 11 21.99 -7.59 -9.53
C PRO A 11 20.56 -7.46 -10.06
N HIS A 12 20.42 -6.74 -11.17
CA HIS A 12 19.16 -6.72 -11.90
C HIS A 12 18.97 -8.06 -12.62
N LEU A 13 17.79 -8.67 -12.44
CA LEU A 13 17.38 -9.86 -13.18
C LEU A 13 16.41 -9.44 -14.28
N PRO A 14 16.56 -9.95 -15.51
CA PRO A 14 15.52 -9.87 -16.53
C PRO A 14 14.17 -10.41 -16.01
N PRO A 15 13.03 -9.95 -16.54
CA PRO A 15 11.71 -10.34 -16.03
C PRO A 15 11.47 -11.86 -15.99
N GLU A 16 11.98 -12.58 -16.98
CA GLU A 16 11.83 -14.03 -17.18
C GLU A 16 12.63 -14.78 -16.12
N GLU A 17 13.89 -14.39 -15.92
CA GLU A 17 14.73 -14.94 -14.84
C GLU A 17 14.13 -14.63 -13.46
N TRP A 18 13.60 -13.41 -13.26
CA TRP A 18 12.89 -13.07 -12.02
C TRP A 18 11.66 -13.95 -11.81
N MET A 19 10.88 -14.21 -12.87
CA MET A 19 9.70 -15.06 -12.84
C MET A 19 10.07 -16.48 -12.42
N ASP A 20 11.18 -17.02 -12.91
CA ASP A 20 11.62 -18.37 -12.57
C ASP A 20 12.05 -18.48 -11.10
N VAL A 21 12.80 -17.50 -10.59
CA VAL A 21 13.38 -17.56 -9.23
C VAL A 21 12.50 -16.97 -8.13
N ALA A 22 11.46 -16.20 -8.45
CA ALA A 22 10.57 -15.61 -7.45
C ALA A 22 9.53 -16.63 -6.96
N SER A 23 9.45 -16.87 -5.66
CA SER A 23 8.51 -17.84 -5.09
C SER A 23 7.05 -17.54 -5.45
N LYS A 24 6.32 -18.58 -5.85
CA LYS A 24 4.88 -18.49 -6.14
C LYS A 24 4.06 -18.71 -4.89
N HIS A 25 3.14 -17.79 -4.64
CA HIS A 25 2.19 -17.80 -3.54
C HIS A 25 0.76 -17.89 -4.08
N ALA A 26 -0.09 -18.70 -3.44
CA ALA A 26 -1.51 -18.76 -3.76
C ALA A 26 -2.28 -17.58 -3.14
N GLY A 27 -3.44 -17.24 -3.73
CA GLY A 27 -4.31 -16.17 -3.21
C GLY A 27 -3.87 -14.75 -3.57
N SER A 28 -4.47 -13.78 -2.87
CA SER A 28 -4.24 -12.34 -3.06
C SER A 28 -2.86 -11.92 -2.56
N TRP A 29 -2.27 -10.90 -3.20
CA TRP A 29 -1.01 -10.29 -2.78
C TRP A 29 -1.19 -9.28 -1.63
N TRP A 30 -2.43 -8.88 -1.31
CA TRP A 30 -2.73 -7.89 -0.26
C TRP A 30 -2.09 -8.18 1.09
N PRO A 31 -2.06 -9.43 1.62
CA PRO A 31 -1.43 -9.71 2.91
C PRO A 31 0.08 -9.43 2.92
N ALA A 32 0.77 -9.73 1.81
CA ALA A 32 2.21 -9.46 1.70
C ALA A 32 2.48 -7.95 1.69
N TRP A 33 1.65 -7.19 0.98
CA TRP A 33 1.76 -5.74 0.96
C TRP A 33 1.39 -5.10 2.30
N GLN A 34 0.34 -5.58 2.97
CA GLN A 34 -0.01 -5.12 4.32
C GLN A 34 1.11 -5.37 5.32
N SER A 35 1.74 -6.55 5.27
CA SER A 35 2.90 -6.85 6.11
C SER A 35 4.07 -5.92 5.84
N TRP A 36 4.33 -5.60 4.57
CA TRP A 36 5.35 -4.61 4.22
C TRP A 36 4.99 -3.22 4.76
N LEU A 37 3.75 -2.76 4.58
CA LEU A 37 3.28 -1.47 5.11
C LEU A 37 3.41 -1.39 6.62
N ALA A 38 3.03 -2.45 7.36
CA ALA A 38 3.11 -2.49 8.81
C ALA A 38 4.55 -2.28 9.31
N ALA A 39 5.54 -2.83 8.60
CA ALA A 39 6.95 -2.64 8.94
C ALA A 39 7.47 -1.21 8.68
N HIS A 40 6.75 -0.40 7.88
CA HIS A 40 7.19 0.92 7.43
C HIS A 40 6.26 2.07 7.87
N SER A 41 5.16 1.78 8.59
CA SER A 41 4.13 2.78 8.95
C SER A 41 4.24 3.31 10.38
N GLY A 42 5.36 3.05 11.06
CA GLY A 42 5.57 3.45 12.45
C GLY A 42 4.69 2.70 13.45
N PRO A 43 4.78 3.04 14.75
CA PRO A 43 4.00 2.38 15.79
C PRO A 43 2.52 2.79 15.73
N PRO A 44 1.58 1.89 16.11
CA PRO A 44 0.17 2.23 16.24
C PRO A 44 -0.06 3.36 17.25
N VAL A 45 -0.94 4.30 16.90
CA VAL A 45 -1.38 5.39 17.77
C VAL A 45 -2.91 5.43 17.83
N LYS A 46 -3.46 6.18 18.78
CA LYS A 46 -4.91 6.40 18.84
C LYS A 46 -5.38 7.06 17.53
N PRO A 47 -6.48 6.57 16.91
CA PRO A 47 -7.01 7.17 15.70
C PRO A 47 -7.38 8.65 15.94
N PRO A 48 -7.09 9.55 15.00
CA PRO A 48 -7.55 10.93 15.07
C PRO A 48 -9.07 11.02 14.86
N ALA A 49 -9.66 12.14 15.28
CA ALA A 49 -11.04 12.47 14.89
C ALA A 49 -11.14 12.67 13.37
N ILE A 50 -12.35 12.50 12.83
CA ILE A 50 -12.60 12.72 11.40
C ILE A 50 -12.44 14.22 11.08
N GLY A 51 -11.69 14.50 10.01
CA GLY A 51 -11.34 15.86 9.59
C GLY A 51 -10.17 16.46 10.37
N ALA A 52 -9.75 17.66 9.96
CA ALA A 52 -8.67 18.39 10.63
C ALA A 52 -9.00 19.90 10.64
N ALA A 53 -10.15 20.26 11.24
CA ALA A 53 -10.65 21.62 11.29
C ALA A 53 -9.64 22.61 11.90
N GLY A 54 -8.91 22.20 12.96
CA GLY A 54 -7.85 23.01 13.56
C GLY A 54 -6.64 23.29 12.65
N LYS A 55 -6.54 22.57 11.52
CA LYS A 55 -5.56 22.82 10.44
C LYS A 55 -6.21 23.46 9.19
N GLY A 56 -7.46 23.92 9.29
CA GLY A 56 -8.22 24.51 8.17
C GLY A 56 -8.93 23.51 7.26
N TYR A 57 -8.85 22.21 7.52
CA TYR A 57 -9.48 21.17 6.70
C TYR A 57 -10.77 20.65 7.33
N ARG A 58 -11.87 21.37 7.08
CA ARG A 58 -13.21 20.93 7.48
C ARG A 58 -13.73 19.78 6.61
N VAL A 59 -14.61 18.95 7.17
CA VAL A 59 -15.34 17.94 6.41
C VAL A 59 -16.25 18.66 5.39
N LEU A 60 -16.26 18.19 4.15
CA LEU A 60 -17.01 18.81 3.05
C LEU A 60 -18.26 17.99 2.68
N GLU A 61 -18.09 16.68 2.51
CA GLU A 61 -19.13 15.72 2.20
C GLU A 61 -18.67 14.31 2.61
N ASP A 62 -19.60 13.35 2.67
CA ASP A 62 -19.26 11.96 2.93
C ASP A 62 -18.57 11.30 1.71
N ALA A 63 -17.65 10.37 1.97
CA ALA A 63 -17.07 9.54 0.92
C ALA A 63 -18.17 8.75 0.17
N PRO A 64 -18.05 8.51 -1.15
CA PRO A 64 -16.87 8.72 -2.01
C PRO A 64 -16.78 10.12 -2.65
N GLY A 65 -17.61 11.07 -2.21
CA GLY A 65 -17.68 12.41 -2.77
C GLY A 65 -18.44 12.50 -4.09
N SER A 66 -18.54 13.72 -4.58
CA SER A 66 -19.27 14.10 -5.78
C SER A 66 -18.50 13.83 -7.07
N TYR A 67 -17.17 13.95 -7.04
CA TYR A 67 -16.31 13.88 -8.23
C TYR A 67 -16.38 12.51 -8.93
N VAL A 68 -16.40 11.42 -8.16
CA VAL A 68 -16.54 10.05 -8.74
C VAL A 68 -17.89 9.82 -9.42
N ARG A 69 -18.88 10.66 -9.17
CA ARG A 69 -20.25 10.56 -9.71
C ARG A 69 -20.47 11.45 -10.93
N GLN A 70 -19.50 12.31 -11.25
CA GLN A 70 -19.54 13.13 -12.46
C GLN A 70 -19.34 12.24 -13.68
N ARG A 71 -19.99 12.59 -14.78
CA ARG A 71 -20.12 11.75 -15.98
C ARG A 71 -19.62 12.48 -17.21
#